data_AF-A0A501QC22-F1
#
_entry.id   AF-A0A501QC22-F1
#
_cell.length_a   1.000
_cell.length_b   1.000
_cell.length_c   1.000
_cell.angle_alpha   90.00
_cell.angle_beta   90.00
_cell.angle_gamma   90.00
#
_symmetry.space_group_name_H-M   'P 1'
#
loop_
_entity.id
_entity.type
_entity.pdbx_description
1 polymer ?
#
loop_
_entity_poly.entity_id
_entity_poly.type
_entity_poly.pdbx_seq_one_letter_code
_entity_poly.pdbx_strand_id
1 'polypeptide(L)'
;MKSKRHLKLLFALFCTLLLINCSSPESKVTRVVNKFYSEYKHNFRIVNKQYVSDHLYELILKAKEIEDEDAMLIKNSAFPTDKPLLIEGDVFTSLYEGHTSFTIKKTTITGNKATVIVEFKNKKYNQTWEDEVRLVNEKSKWKIDDVIFKKEISSFGSTQQCLNQIINHE
;
A
#
# COMPACT_ATOMS: atom_id res chain seq x y z
N MET A 1 45.55 -22.78 -40.88
CA MET A 1 44.13 -23.18 -40.71
C MET A 1 43.76 -23.19 -39.21
N LYS A 2 43.61 -22.00 -38.58
CA LYS A 2 43.47 -21.88 -37.11
C LYS A 2 42.49 -20.77 -36.65
N SER A 3 41.49 -20.44 -37.47
CA SER A 3 40.59 -19.28 -37.24
C SER A 3 39.11 -19.64 -36.99
N LYS A 4 38.70 -20.91 -37.14
CA LYS A 4 37.27 -21.30 -37.03
C LYS A 4 36.78 -21.71 -35.64
N ARG A 5 37.65 -21.84 -34.63
CA ARG A 5 37.26 -22.32 -33.28
C ARG A 5 36.82 -21.21 -32.32
N HIS A 6 37.32 -19.98 -32.48
CA HIS A 6 36.96 -18.86 -31.59
C HIS A 6 35.58 -18.24 -31.92
N LEU A 7 35.12 -18.34 -33.17
CA LEU A 7 33.83 -17.79 -33.60
C LEU A 7 32.63 -18.57 -33.04
N LYS A 8 32.78 -19.87 -32.77
CA LYS A 8 31.72 -20.70 -32.16
C LYS A 8 31.63 -20.53 -30.65
N LEU A 9 32.72 -20.19 -29.97
CA LEU A 9 32.70 -19.93 -28.52
C LEU A 9 32.10 -18.56 -28.18
N LEU A 10 32.28 -17.55 -29.03
CA LEU A 10 31.69 -16.22 -28.84
C LEU A 10 30.17 -16.21 -29.07
N PHE A 11 29.63 -17.11 -29.89
CA PHE A 11 28.18 -17.21 -30.11
C PHE A 11 27.47 -17.98 -28.99
N ALA A 12 28.16 -18.88 -28.29
CA ALA A 12 27.60 -19.62 -27.15
C ALA A 12 27.52 -18.79 -25.86
N LEU A 13 28.35 -17.73 -25.73
CA LEU A 13 28.38 -16.86 -24.55
C LEU A 13 27.37 -15.70 -24.61
N PHE A 14 26.79 -15.42 -25.78
CA PHE A 14 25.81 -14.34 -25.96
C PHE A 14 24.36 -14.80 -25.73
N CYS A 15 24.08 -16.11 -25.82
CA CYS A 15 22.74 -16.66 -25.56
C CYS A 15 22.41 -16.80 -24.06
N THR A 16 23.39 -16.75 -23.15
CA THR A 16 23.17 -16.89 -21.72
C THR A 16 22.88 -15.56 -21.00
N LEU A 17 23.00 -14.42 -21.69
CA LEU A 17 22.75 -13.08 -21.14
C LEU A 17 21.32 -12.56 -21.37
N LEU A 18 20.43 -13.36 -21.95
CA LEU A 18 19.01 -13.02 -22.20
C LEU A 18 18.03 -13.73 -21.26
N LEU A 19 18.46 -14.14 -20.06
CA LEU A 19 17.53 -14.38 -18.95
C LEU A 19 17.11 -13.03 -18.36
N ILE A 20 16.44 -12.22 -19.18
CA ILE A 20 15.68 -11.06 -18.68
C ILE A 20 14.72 -11.64 -17.64
N ASN A 21 14.90 -11.22 -16.39
CA ASN A 21 14.15 -11.65 -15.22
C ASN A 21 12.68 -11.19 -15.35
N CYS A 22 11.95 -11.81 -16.27
CA CYS A 22 10.57 -11.51 -16.61
C CYS A 22 9.70 -12.05 -15.47
N SER A 23 9.69 -11.31 -14.38
CA SER A 23 8.81 -11.56 -13.24
C SER A 23 7.36 -11.42 -13.70
N SER A 24 6.54 -12.43 -13.42
CA SER A 24 5.11 -12.41 -13.73
C SER A 24 4.44 -11.20 -13.06
N PRO A 25 3.36 -10.64 -13.64
CA PRO A 25 2.59 -9.57 -13.01
C PRO A 25 2.19 -9.90 -11.56
N GLU A 26 1.79 -11.14 -11.30
CA GLU A 26 1.47 -11.64 -9.96
C GLU A 26 2.64 -11.52 -8.99
N SER A 27 3.84 -11.97 -9.38
CA SER A 27 5.04 -11.85 -8.53
C SER A 27 5.44 -10.39 -8.24
N LYS A 28 5.07 -9.45 -9.12
CA LYS A 28 5.28 -8.00 -8.88
C LYS A 28 4.24 -7.45 -7.91
N VAL A 29 2.97 -7.78 -8.08
CA VAL A 29 1.88 -7.41 -7.16
C VAL A 29 2.15 -7.94 -5.74
N THR A 30 2.43 -9.24 -5.62
CA THR A 30 2.75 -9.90 -4.35
C THR A 30 3.93 -9.22 -3.64
N ARG A 31 4.95 -8.82 -4.40
CA ARG A 31 6.12 -8.12 -3.85
C ARG A 31 5.76 -6.76 -3.28
N VAL A 32 4.92 -5.98 -3.97
CA VAL A 32 4.48 -4.66 -3.49
C VAL A 32 3.68 -4.80 -2.20
N VAL A 33 2.71 -5.71 -2.15
CA VAL A 33 1.90 -5.96 -0.94
C VAL A 33 2.77 -6.43 0.23
N ASN A 34 3.66 -7.40 0.00
CA ASN A 34 4.57 -7.88 1.03
C ASN A 34 5.49 -6.77 1.56
N LYS A 35 6.09 -5.98 0.67
CA LYS A 35 6.98 -4.89 1.05
C LYS A 35 6.24 -3.82 1.83
N PHE A 36 5.08 -3.39 1.35
CA PHE A 36 4.25 -2.41 2.02
C PHE A 36 3.91 -2.85 3.44
N TYR A 37 3.26 -4.01 3.63
CA TYR A 37 2.79 -4.43 4.97
C TYR A 37 3.92 -4.89 5.91
N SER A 38 5.11 -5.19 5.40
CA SER A 38 6.29 -5.45 6.24
C SER A 38 6.92 -4.15 6.78
N GLU A 39 6.88 -3.09 5.97
CA GLU A 39 7.49 -1.80 6.30
C GLU A 39 6.50 -0.84 6.98
N TYR A 40 5.19 -1.02 6.75
CA TYR A 40 4.13 -0.20 7.31
C TYR A 40 4.06 -0.30 8.84
N LYS A 41 4.01 0.87 9.50
CA LYS A 41 4.05 1.01 10.96
C LYS A 41 2.76 1.56 11.55
N HIS A 42 1.61 1.24 10.94
CA HIS A 42 0.29 1.72 11.39
C HIS A 42 0.20 3.24 11.45
N ASN A 43 0.95 3.92 10.59
CA ASN A 43 0.98 5.37 10.51
C ASN A 43 1.01 5.78 9.04
N PHE A 44 -0.15 6.20 8.54
CA PHE A 44 -0.31 6.61 7.15
C PHE A 44 0.50 7.86 6.81
N ARG A 45 0.79 8.68 7.82
CA ARG A 45 1.47 9.98 7.66
C ARG A 45 2.91 9.86 7.17
N ILE A 46 3.50 8.66 7.27
CA ILE A 46 4.88 8.35 6.87
C ILE A 46 4.97 7.28 5.78
N VAL A 47 3.86 7.01 5.08
CA VAL A 47 3.84 5.99 4.03
C VAL A 47 4.77 6.39 2.88
N ASN A 48 5.57 5.42 2.42
CA ASN A 48 6.46 5.63 1.31
C ASN A 48 5.66 5.67 -0.01
N LYS A 49 5.71 6.82 -0.70
CA LYS A 49 5.09 7.04 -2.02
C LYS A 49 5.41 5.92 -3.02
N GLN A 50 6.54 5.23 -2.89
CA GLN A 50 6.90 4.13 -3.79
C GLN A 50 5.87 2.98 -3.80
N TYR A 51 5.11 2.77 -2.73
CA TYR A 51 4.15 1.67 -2.63
C TYR A 51 2.70 2.04 -2.90
N VAL A 52 2.36 3.32 -2.84
CA VAL A 52 0.99 3.82 -3.05
C VAL A 52 0.85 4.54 -4.39
N SER A 53 -0.37 4.58 -4.90
CA SER A 53 -0.70 5.26 -6.16
C SER A 53 -0.50 6.76 -6.02
N ASP A 54 -0.31 7.47 -7.13
CA ASP A 54 -0.25 8.93 -7.10
C ASP A 54 -1.54 9.50 -6.48
N HIS A 55 -2.71 8.99 -6.86
CA HIS A 55 -4.01 9.40 -6.30
C HIS A 55 -4.11 9.20 -4.78
N LEU A 56 -3.83 8.00 -4.27
CA LEU A 56 -3.90 7.72 -2.84
C LEU A 56 -2.89 8.57 -2.05
N TYR A 57 -1.71 8.81 -2.61
CA TYR A 57 -0.70 9.64 -1.98
C TYR A 57 -1.17 11.10 -1.85
N GLU A 58 -1.83 11.65 -2.86
CA GLU A 58 -2.41 13.00 -2.77
C GLU A 58 -3.49 13.09 -1.68
N LEU A 59 -4.32 12.06 -1.51
CA LEU A 59 -5.29 12.00 -0.39
C LEU A 59 -4.58 11.98 0.97
N ILE A 60 -3.48 11.22 1.09
CA ILE A 60 -2.67 11.19 2.32
C ILE A 60 -2.08 12.57 2.61
N LEU A 61 -1.55 13.27 1.60
CA LEU A 61 -0.98 14.60 1.78
C LEU A 61 -2.04 15.61 2.24
N LYS A 62 -3.21 15.63 1.60
CA LYS A 62 -4.32 16.51 1.99
C LYS A 62 -4.82 16.24 3.40
N ALA A 63 -5.01 14.97 3.76
CA ALA A 63 -5.43 14.62 5.11
C ALA A 63 -4.41 15.09 6.16
N LYS A 64 -3.10 14.90 5.90
CA LYS A 64 -2.04 15.40 6.79
C LYS A 64 -2.05 16.92 6.93
N GLU A 65 -2.21 17.63 5.81
CA GLU A 65 -2.24 19.10 5.79
C GLU A 65 -3.39 19.62 6.65
N ILE A 66 -4.60 19.04 6.52
CA ILE A 66 -5.75 19.42 7.32
C ILE A 66 -5.54 19.12 8.82
N GLU A 67 -4.97 17.96 9.17
CA GLU A 67 -4.64 17.65 10.57
C GLU A 67 -3.62 18.63 11.16
N ASP A 68 -2.60 18.99 10.38
CA ASP A 68 -1.56 19.92 10.82
C ASP A 68 -2.13 21.35 10.97
N GLU A 69 -2.97 21.79 10.03
CA GLU A 69 -3.66 23.09 10.09
C GLU A 69 -4.61 23.17 11.28
N ASP A 70 -5.47 22.17 11.49
CA ASP A 70 -6.41 22.16 12.60
C ASP A 70 -5.70 22.09 13.95
N ALA A 71 -4.64 21.28 14.07
CA ALA A 71 -3.79 21.28 15.26
C ALA A 71 -3.16 22.66 15.54
N MET A 72 -2.75 23.39 14.51
CA MET A 72 -2.26 24.77 14.66
C MET A 72 -3.37 25.75 15.05
N LEU A 73 -4.58 25.61 14.49
CA LEU A 73 -5.74 26.44 14.84
C LEU A 73 -6.14 26.24 16.29
N ILE A 74 -6.31 24.99 16.73
CA ILE A 74 -6.68 24.66 18.11
C ILE A 74 -5.62 25.17 19.09
N LYS A 75 -4.34 24.92 18.83
CA LYS A 75 -3.24 25.38 19.68
C LYS A 75 -3.22 26.90 19.89
N ASN A 76 -3.68 27.66 18.91
CA ASN A 76 -3.74 29.13 18.96
C ASN A 76 -5.14 29.68 19.31
N SER A 77 -6.10 28.81 19.61
CA SER A 77 -7.48 29.18 19.93
C SER A 77 -7.66 29.59 21.40
N ALA A 78 -8.89 29.97 21.77
CA ALA A 78 -9.27 30.17 23.16
C ALA A 78 -9.29 28.88 24.01
N PHE A 79 -9.31 27.71 23.35
CA PHE A 79 -9.37 26.39 23.98
C PHE A 79 -8.22 25.49 23.47
N PRO A 80 -6.96 25.80 23.81
CA PRO A 80 -5.78 25.10 23.29
C PRO A 80 -5.64 23.64 23.79
N THR A 81 -6.54 23.20 24.66
CA THR A 81 -6.64 21.83 25.15
C THR A 81 -7.68 20.99 24.41
N ASP A 82 -8.45 21.60 23.50
CA ASP A 82 -9.40 20.87 22.69
C ASP A 82 -8.67 19.86 21.79
N LYS A 83 -9.38 18.79 21.42
CA LYS A 83 -8.83 17.76 20.56
C LYS A 83 -8.87 18.27 19.12
N PRO A 84 -7.73 18.33 18.40
CA PRO A 84 -7.76 18.68 16.99
C PRO A 84 -8.43 17.58 16.19
N LEU A 85 -8.89 17.93 15.00
CA LEU A 85 -9.40 17.00 14.02
C LEU A 85 -8.26 16.08 13.56
N LEU A 86 -8.39 14.78 13.86
CA LEU A 86 -7.44 13.77 13.42
C LEU A 86 -8.12 12.46 13.02
N ILE A 87 -7.51 11.77 12.07
CA ILE A 87 -7.80 10.37 11.78
C ILE A 87 -7.09 9.52 12.83
N GLU A 88 -7.90 8.80 13.60
CA GLU A 88 -7.47 7.86 14.61
C GLU A 88 -7.52 6.42 14.11
N GLY A 89 -6.61 5.59 14.61
CA GLY A 89 -6.48 4.19 14.22
C GLY A 89 -5.73 3.96 12.91
N ASP A 90 -5.68 2.69 12.52
CA ASP A 90 -5.06 2.25 11.27
C ASP A 90 -5.97 2.52 10.07
N VAL A 91 -5.40 3.05 8.98
CA VAL A 91 -6.16 3.37 7.75
C VAL A 91 -5.95 2.37 6.61
N PHE A 92 -5.05 1.38 6.77
CA PHE A 92 -4.71 0.38 5.74
C PHE A 92 -5.14 -1.04 6.12
N THR A 93 -5.83 -1.21 7.24
CA THR A 93 -6.50 -2.43 7.65
C THR A 93 -7.79 -2.08 8.38
N SER A 94 -8.77 -2.98 8.39
CA SER A 94 -10.07 -2.73 9.03
C SER A 94 -10.09 -2.80 10.56
N LEU A 95 -9.01 -3.26 11.19
CA LEU A 95 -8.90 -3.22 12.66
C LEU A 95 -8.22 -1.93 13.08
N TYR A 96 -8.85 -1.19 14.00
CA TYR A 96 -8.36 0.10 14.52
C TYR A 96 -6.91 0.04 15.01
N GLU A 97 -6.49 -1.04 15.66
CA GLU A 97 -5.13 -1.22 16.17
C GLU A 97 -4.13 -1.77 15.15
N GLY A 98 -4.56 -2.03 13.92
CA GLY A 98 -3.72 -2.55 12.85
C GLY A 98 -3.39 -4.04 12.96
N HIS A 99 -2.59 -4.55 12.03
CA HIS A 99 -2.13 -5.94 12.01
C HIS A 99 -0.77 -6.14 12.73
N THR A 100 -0.53 -7.35 13.20
CA THR A 100 0.78 -7.82 13.71
C THR A 100 1.46 -8.80 12.75
N SER A 101 0.69 -9.42 11.86
CA SER A 101 1.17 -10.26 10.77
C SER A 101 0.11 -10.33 9.68
N PHE A 102 0.51 -10.73 8.48
CA PHE A 102 -0.38 -10.85 7.34
C PHE A 102 0.01 -12.02 6.45
N THR A 103 -0.93 -12.52 5.65
CA THR A 103 -0.72 -13.56 4.64
C THR A 103 -1.55 -13.24 3.41
N ILE A 104 -0.93 -13.25 2.22
CA ILE A 104 -1.66 -13.10 0.96
C ILE A 104 -2.40 -14.40 0.65
N LYS A 105 -3.72 -14.32 0.42
CA LYS A 105 -4.58 -15.49 0.19
C LYS A 105 -4.89 -15.68 -1.28
N LYS A 106 -5.19 -14.60 -2.00
CA LYS A 106 -5.57 -14.64 -3.41
C LYS A 106 -5.14 -13.36 -4.11
N THR A 107 -4.61 -13.49 -5.32
CA THR A 107 -4.32 -12.37 -6.22
C THR A 107 -5.12 -12.54 -7.50
N THR A 108 -5.85 -11.51 -7.92
CA THR A 108 -6.56 -11.46 -9.19
C THR A 108 -6.08 -10.23 -9.95
N ILE A 109 -5.65 -10.40 -11.20
CA ILE A 109 -5.16 -9.30 -12.04
C ILE A 109 -6.08 -9.17 -13.25
N THR A 110 -6.50 -7.95 -13.57
CA THR A 110 -7.35 -7.65 -14.72
C THR A 110 -6.87 -6.34 -15.35
N GLY A 111 -6.21 -6.45 -16.51
CA GLY A 111 -5.59 -5.31 -17.19
C GLY A 111 -4.55 -4.60 -16.31
N ASN A 112 -4.76 -3.31 -16.06
CA ASN A 112 -3.90 -2.49 -15.21
C ASN A 112 -4.33 -2.45 -13.74
N LYS A 113 -5.26 -3.31 -13.31
CA LYS A 113 -5.71 -3.40 -11.93
C LYS A 113 -5.41 -4.78 -11.34
N ALA A 114 -5.20 -4.81 -10.03
CA ALA A 114 -5.10 -6.05 -9.28
C ALA A 114 -5.87 -5.95 -7.96
N THR A 115 -6.41 -7.07 -7.53
CA THR A 115 -7.10 -7.23 -6.25
C THR A 115 -6.41 -8.34 -5.49
N VAL A 116 -5.99 -8.06 -4.26
CA VAL A 116 -5.30 -9.00 -3.38
C VAL A 116 -6.09 -9.16 -2.09
N ILE A 117 -6.53 -10.38 -1.81
CA ILE A 117 -7.13 -10.73 -0.52
C ILE A 117 -5.99 -11.01 0.45
N VAL A 118 -5.95 -10.27 1.56
CA VAL A 118 -4.92 -10.39 2.59
C VAL A 118 -5.58 -10.75 3.91
N GLU A 119 -5.17 -11.89 4.48
CA GLU A 119 -5.52 -12.28 5.85
C GLU A 119 -4.57 -11.56 6.81
N PHE A 120 -5.12 -10.73 7.68
CA PHE A 120 -4.42 -10.04 8.76
C PHE A 120 -4.68 -10.72 10.10
N LYS A 121 -3.71 -10.58 11.01
CA LYS A 121 -3.84 -11.03 12.40
C LYS A 121 -3.35 -9.96 13.35
N ASN A 122 -4.06 -9.75 14.45
CA ASN A 122 -3.58 -8.98 15.57
C ASN A 122 -3.48 -9.87 16.80
N LYS A 123 -2.25 -10.15 17.25
CA LYS A 123 -1.97 -11.02 18.38
C LYS A 123 -2.51 -10.47 19.71
N LYS A 124 -2.45 -9.14 19.91
CA LYS A 124 -2.87 -8.50 21.17
C LYS A 124 -4.37 -8.65 21.40
N TYR A 125 -5.16 -8.55 20.33
CA TYR A 125 -6.63 -8.63 20.40
C TYR A 125 -7.19 -9.99 19.97
N ASN A 126 -6.33 -10.97 19.68
CA ASN A 126 -6.68 -12.29 19.16
C ASN A 126 -7.66 -12.23 17.97
N GLN A 127 -7.40 -11.30 17.04
CA GLN A 127 -8.24 -11.10 15.85
C GLN A 127 -7.56 -11.67 14.61
N THR A 128 -8.34 -12.31 13.75
CA THR A 128 -7.98 -12.66 12.38
C THR A 128 -9.09 -12.17 11.46
N TRP A 129 -8.74 -11.51 10.37
CA TRP A 129 -9.72 -10.99 9.40
C TRP A 129 -9.08 -10.91 8.02
N GLU A 130 -9.88 -10.68 6.99
CA GLU A 130 -9.39 -10.42 5.64
C GLU A 130 -9.79 -9.02 5.21
N ASP A 131 -8.92 -8.34 4.48
CA ASP A 131 -9.28 -7.14 3.71
C ASP A 131 -8.86 -7.31 2.25
N GLU A 132 -9.42 -6.46 1.38
CA GLU A 132 -9.16 -6.48 -0.06
C GLU A 132 -8.26 -5.30 -0.44
N VAL A 133 -7.01 -5.58 -0.76
CA VAL A 133 -6.02 -4.59 -1.19
C VAL A 133 -6.14 -4.42 -2.70
N ARG A 134 -6.49 -3.21 -3.13
CA ARG A 134 -6.61 -2.84 -4.54
C ARG A 134 -5.34 -2.16 -5.01
N LEU A 135 -4.84 -2.60 -6.15
CA LEU A 135 -3.66 -2.02 -6.78
C LEU A 135 -3.95 -1.56 -8.20
N VAL A 136 -3.25 -0.52 -8.61
CA VAL A 136 -3.20 -0.01 -9.98
C VAL A 136 -1.78 -0.09 -10.51
N ASN A 137 -1.64 -0.36 -11.81
CA ASN A 137 -0.38 -0.26 -12.51
C ASN A 137 -0.24 1.14 -13.13
N GLU A 138 0.58 1.98 -12.50
CA GLU A 138 0.90 3.33 -12.96
C GLU A 138 2.31 3.36 -13.53
N LYS A 139 2.44 3.77 -14.79
CA LYS A 139 3.76 3.92 -15.45
C LYS A 139 4.62 2.65 -15.29
N SER A 140 4.00 1.48 -15.50
CA SER A 140 4.63 0.15 -15.39
C SER A 140 5.03 -0.28 -13.96
N LYS A 141 4.50 0.37 -12.92
CA LYS A 141 4.73 0.04 -11.51
C LYS A 141 3.41 -0.22 -10.80
N TRP A 142 3.31 -1.36 -10.13
CA TRP A 142 2.16 -1.67 -9.27
C TRP A 142 2.21 -0.87 -7.98
N LYS A 143 1.05 -0.34 -7.59
CA LYS A 143 0.87 0.56 -6.45
C LYS A 143 -0.43 0.24 -5.73
N ILE A 144 -0.44 0.28 -4.40
CA ILE A 144 -1.67 0.20 -3.61
C ILE A 144 -2.47 1.48 -3.84
N ASP A 145 -3.72 1.31 -4.23
CA ASP A 145 -4.64 2.41 -4.54
C ASP A 145 -5.73 2.54 -3.48
N ASP A 146 -6.20 1.43 -2.92
CA ASP A 146 -7.18 1.43 -1.83
C ASP A 146 -7.10 0.11 -1.05
N VAL A 147 -7.63 0.10 0.17
CA VAL A 147 -7.89 -1.13 0.92
C VAL A 147 -9.34 -1.13 1.33
N ILE A 148 -10.11 -2.12 0.87
CA ILE A 148 -11.51 -2.28 1.22
C ILE A 148 -11.60 -3.12 2.47
N PHE A 149 -12.20 -2.53 3.49
CA PHE A 149 -12.40 -3.13 4.80
C PHE A 149 -13.55 -4.12 4.71
N LYS A 150 -13.27 -5.42 4.93
CA LYS A 150 -14.33 -6.44 4.93
C LYS A 150 -14.87 -6.73 6.31
N LYS A 151 -14.16 -6.29 7.36
CA LYS A 151 -14.63 -6.45 8.73
C LYS A 151 -15.69 -5.39 9.04
N GLU A 152 -16.87 -5.84 9.45
CA GLU A 152 -18.02 -4.99 9.80
C GLU A 152 -17.80 -4.07 11.02
N ILE A 153 -16.63 -4.16 11.65
CA ILE A 153 -16.26 -3.34 12.83
C ILE A 153 -15.63 -2.00 12.40
N SER A 154 -15.17 -1.87 11.14
CA SER A 154 -14.66 -0.59 10.67
C SER A 154 -15.79 0.41 10.47
N SER A 155 -15.63 1.63 10.99
CA SER A 155 -16.56 2.74 10.74
C SER A 155 -16.52 3.24 9.30
N PHE A 156 -15.51 2.82 8.53
CA PHE A 156 -15.33 3.16 7.12
C PHE A 156 -15.35 1.90 6.27
N GLY A 157 -15.63 2.04 4.98
CA GLY A 157 -15.55 0.93 4.03
C GLY A 157 -14.17 0.80 3.36
N SER A 158 -13.34 1.84 3.37
CA SER A 158 -11.99 1.78 2.80
C SER A 158 -10.99 2.82 3.31
N THR A 159 -9.71 2.63 2.97
CA THR A 159 -8.64 3.62 3.19
C THR A 159 -8.99 4.97 2.59
N GLN A 160 -9.41 5.01 1.33
CA GLN A 160 -9.78 6.28 0.68
C GLN A 160 -10.98 6.94 1.38
N GLN A 161 -11.97 6.18 1.84
CA GLN A 161 -13.10 6.75 2.61
C GLN A 161 -12.63 7.30 3.97
N CYS A 162 -11.73 6.60 4.65
CA CYS A 162 -11.13 7.06 5.90
C CYS A 162 -10.36 8.38 5.71
N LEU A 163 -9.59 8.52 4.63
CA LEU A 163 -8.89 9.77 4.33
C LEU A 163 -9.85 10.90 3.95
N ASN A 164 -10.90 10.59 3.19
CA ASN A 164 -11.89 11.58 2.76
C ASN A 164 -12.80 12.10 3.89
N GLN A 165 -12.86 11.42 5.03
CA GLN A 165 -13.66 11.87 6.17
C GLN A 165 -13.21 13.25 6.66
N ILE A 166 -11.89 13.47 6.69
CA ILE A 166 -11.30 14.72 7.19
C ILE A 166 -11.22 15.76 6.08
N ILE A 167 -10.99 15.31 4.84
CA ILE A 167 -10.90 16.19 3.66
C ILE A 167 -12.22 16.89 3.38
N ASN A 168 -13.34 16.21 3.63
CA ASN A 168 -14.68 16.77 3.38
C ASN A 168 -15.37 17.22 4.68
N HIS A 169 -14.59 17.40 5.76
CA HIS A 169 -15.11 17.93 7.03
C HIS A 169 -15.25 19.46 6.90
N GLU A 170 -16.32 19.91 6.25
CA GLU A 170 -16.77 21.32 6.21
C GLU A 170 -17.68 21.66 7.40
#